data_AF-H5TIV8-F1
#
_entry.id   AF-H5TIV8-F1
#
_cell.length_a   1.000
_cell.length_b   1.000
_cell.length_c   1.000
_cell.angle_alpha   90.00
_cell.angle_beta   90.00
_cell.angle_gamma   90.00
#
_symmetry.space_group_name_H-M   'P 1'
#
loop_
_entity.id
_entity.type
_entity.pdbx_description
1 polymer ?
#
loop_
_entity_poly.entity_id
_entity_poly.type
_entity_poly.pdbx_seq_one_letter_code
_entity_poly.pdbx_strand_id
1 'polypeptide(L)'
;MATPSLSTAQQARLTSGKNFWQTKSEGGVPSIAMTDGPNGLRKQEGSADALGLSQSVPATCFPPAVGLSQTWNPELAARIGEAIGTEALARQVSVVLGPGVNLKRSPLGGRNFEYYSEDPVLSGAFGEAWVRGIQSVDVGASLKHFAANNQETDRMRVSAAIDERTLHELSPRVRPHRTYGASMDSDVLVQPHQRRPRERES
;
A
#
# COMPACT_ATOMS: atom_id res chain seq x y z
N MET A 1 24.31 5.81 -11.95
CA MET A 1 24.05 5.17 -13.26
C MET A 1 23.45 6.24 -14.17
N ALA A 2 23.93 6.37 -15.40
CA ALA A 2 23.29 7.25 -16.38
C ALA A 2 21.90 6.68 -16.73
N THR A 3 20.87 7.50 -16.69
CA THR A 3 19.52 7.09 -17.12
C THR A 3 19.61 6.67 -18.58
N PRO A 4 19.24 5.43 -18.95
CA PRO A 4 19.29 5.01 -20.34
C PRO A 4 18.47 5.98 -21.20
N SER A 5 19.00 6.37 -22.35
CA SER A 5 18.27 7.19 -23.32
C SER A 5 17.18 6.32 -23.93
N LEU A 6 15.97 6.43 -23.38
CA LEU A 6 14.79 5.73 -23.85
C LEU A 6 14.03 6.61 -24.85
N SER A 7 13.54 6.02 -25.92
CA SER A 7 12.57 6.69 -26.79
C SER A 7 11.26 6.95 -26.04
N THR A 8 10.48 7.92 -26.47
CA THR A 8 9.14 8.21 -25.90
C THR A 8 8.25 6.97 -25.88
N ALA A 9 8.33 6.12 -26.90
CA ALA A 9 7.57 4.88 -26.96
C ALA A 9 8.01 3.87 -25.88
N GLN A 10 9.32 3.79 -25.59
CA GLN A 10 9.84 2.96 -24.49
C GLN A 10 9.40 3.51 -23.12
N GLN A 11 9.48 4.83 -22.93
CA GLN A 11 8.99 5.50 -21.71
C GLN A 11 7.50 5.23 -21.48
N ALA A 12 6.67 5.39 -22.53
CA ALA A 12 5.23 5.14 -22.44
C ALA A 12 4.88 3.68 -22.13
N ARG A 13 5.71 2.70 -22.55
CA ARG A 13 5.48 1.30 -22.18
C ARG A 13 5.74 1.04 -20.70
N LEU A 14 6.73 1.71 -20.09
CA LEU A 14 7.06 1.55 -18.66
C LEU A 14 5.98 2.07 -17.69
N THR A 15 4.98 2.83 -18.16
CA THR A 15 3.88 3.33 -17.31
C THR A 15 2.75 2.33 -17.09
N SER A 16 2.89 1.10 -17.61
CA SER A 16 1.90 0.02 -17.46
C SER A 16 2.58 -1.30 -17.15
N GLY A 17 1.90 -2.14 -16.36
CA GLY A 17 2.34 -3.50 -16.10
C GLY A 17 2.47 -4.32 -17.39
N LYS A 18 3.39 -5.28 -17.39
CA LYS A 18 3.44 -6.36 -18.39
C LYS A 18 2.26 -7.31 -18.19
N ASN A 19 1.98 -7.61 -16.92
CA ASN A 19 0.86 -8.42 -16.44
C ASN A 19 0.49 -7.91 -15.03
N PHE A 20 -0.35 -8.66 -14.30
CA PHE A 20 -0.79 -8.29 -12.96
C PHE A 20 0.32 -8.07 -11.93
N TRP A 21 1.45 -8.77 -12.06
CA TRP A 21 2.49 -8.82 -11.01
C TRP A 21 3.86 -8.34 -11.48
N GLN A 22 4.03 -7.98 -12.75
CA GLN A 22 5.33 -7.65 -13.32
C GLN A 22 5.30 -6.36 -14.14
N THR A 23 6.34 -5.56 -14.02
CA THR A 23 6.58 -4.41 -14.90
C THR A 23 7.13 -4.87 -16.26
N LYS A 24 7.10 -3.99 -17.26
CA LYS A 24 7.79 -4.23 -18.54
C LYS A 24 9.28 -3.96 -18.40
N SER A 25 10.07 -4.61 -19.26
CA SER A 25 11.50 -4.34 -19.43
C SER A 25 11.72 -3.53 -20.71
N GLU A 26 12.44 -2.42 -20.64
CA GLU A 26 12.69 -1.54 -21.80
C GLU A 26 14.11 -0.94 -21.73
N GLY A 27 14.85 -0.97 -22.83
CA GLY A 27 16.12 -0.24 -22.99
C GLY A 27 17.13 -0.42 -21.85
N GLY A 28 17.28 -1.65 -21.34
CA GLY A 28 18.19 -1.99 -20.25
C GLY A 28 17.58 -1.87 -18.84
N VAL A 29 16.35 -1.36 -18.70
CA VAL A 29 15.60 -1.38 -17.44
C VAL A 29 15.00 -2.79 -17.25
N PRO A 30 15.34 -3.52 -16.18
CA PRO A 30 14.81 -4.85 -15.93
C PRO A 30 13.34 -4.82 -15.53
N SER A 31 12.62 -5.91 -15.81
CA SER A 31 11.31 -6.17 -15.24
C SER A 31 11.45 -6.50 -13.75
N ILE A 32 10.56 -5.98 -12.93
CA ILE A 32 10.48 -6.30 -11.49
C ILE A 32 9.15 -6.98 -11.19
N ALA A 33 9.16 -7.86 -10.20
CA ALA A 33 7.96 -8.52 -9.70
C ALA A 33 7.45 -7.85 -8.42
N MET A 34 6.13 -7.79 -8.28
CA MET A 34 5.44 -7.33 -7.09
C MET A 34 4.36 -8.34 -6.68
N THR A 35 4.01 -8.40 -5.39
CA THR A 35 2.96 -9.30 -4.91
C THR A 35 2.33 -8.78 -3.61
N ASP A 36 1.09 -9.18 -3.35
CA ASP A 36 0.45 -8.98 -2.05
C ASP A 36 1.19 -9.76 -0.95
N GLY A 37 1.17 -9.34 0.31
CA GLY A 37 0.69 -8.06 0.79
C GLY A 37 1.01 -7.83 2.28
N PRO A 38 0.17 -7.11 3.03
CA PRO A 38 0.56 -6.49 4.30
C PRO A 38 0.85 -7.47 5.45
N ASN A 39 0.33 -8.70 5.41
CA ASN A 39 0.49 -9.70 6.49
C ASN A 39 1.05 -11.05 6.00
N GLY A 40 1.80 -11.05 4.90
CA GLY A 40 2.41 -12.24 4.31
C GLY A 40 2.39 -12.20 2.79
N LEU A 41 3.24 -13.00 2.15
CA LEU A 41 3.30 -13.05 0.69
C LEU A 41 2.22 -13.94 0.09
N ARG A 42 1.66 -13.49 -1.03
CA ARG A 42 0.66 -14.20 -1.84
C ARG A 42 1.14 -14.27 -3.29
N LYS A 43 2.33 -14.83 -3.47
CA LYS A 43 2.90 -15.06 -4.80
C LYS A 43 2.20 -16.26 -5.44
N GLN A 44 1.47 -16.04 -6.53
CA GLN A 44 0.81 -17.12 -7.27
C GLN A 44 1.80 -17.92 -8.12
N GLU A 45 1.59 -19.24 -8.20
CA GLU A 45 2.22 -20.12 -9.20
C GLU A 45 1.31 -20.24 -10.44
N GLY A 46 1.90 -20.25 -11.64
CA GLY A 46 1.16 -20.45 -12.89
C GLY A 46 0.43 -19.21 -13.40
N SER A 47 -0.82 -19.37 -13.87
CA SER A 47 -1.62 -18.27 -14.39
C SER A 47 -2.02 -17.32 -13.26
N ALA A 48 -1.41 -16.14 -13.23
CA ALA A 48 -1.76 -15.09 -12.28
C ALA A 48 -3.09 -14.43 -12.65
N ASP A 49 -3.99 -14.28 -11.68
CA ASP A 49 -5.24 -13.55 -11.80
C ASP A 49 -5.40 -12.51 -10.68
N ALA A 50 -6.23 -11.50 -10.92
CA ALA A 50 -6.52 -10.48 -9.91
C ALA A 50 -7.29 -11.05 -8.70
N LEU A 51 -8.01 -12.16 -8.89
CA LEU A 51 -8.91 -12.74 -7.90
C LEU A 51 -8.20 -13.60 -6.85
N GLY A 52 -6.96 -14.00 -7.10
CA GLY A 52 -6.22 -14.83 -6.17
C GLY A 52 -6.60 -16.30 -6.17
N LEU A 53 -7.23 -16.81 -7.24
CA LEU A 53 -7.78 -18.16 -7.26
C LEU A 53 -6.71 -19.23 -7.51
N SER A 54 -5.58 -18.84 -8.11
CA SER A 54 -4.44 -19.74 -8.33
C SER A 54 -3.70 -20.04 -7.03
N GLN A 55 -3.11 -21.25 -6.94
CA GLN A 55 -2.33 -21.66 -5.78
C GLN A 55 -1.17 -20.69 -5.51
N SER A 56 -1.00 -20.33 -4.24
CA SER A 56 0.10 -19.49 -3.79
C SER A 56 1.28 -20.34 -3.35
N VAL A 57 2.48 -19.89 -3.66
CA VAL A 57 3.71 -20.41 -3.05
C VAL A 57 3.56 -20.32 -1.54
N PRO A 58 3.85 -21.40 -0.77
CA PRO A 58 3.79 -21.35 0.69
C PRO A 58 4.60 -20.19 1.25
N ALA A 59 4.04 -19.44 2.19
CA ALA A 59 4.64 -18.27 2.83
C ALA A 59 4.11 -18.13 4.27
N THR A 60 4.81 -17.38 5.11
CA THR A 60 4.35 -17.15 6.48
C THR A 60 3.17 -16.19 6.49
N CYS A 61 2.06 -16.60 7.11
CA CYS A 61 0.88 -15.77 7.33
C CYS A 61 0.96 -15.15 8.74
N PHE A 62 1.21 -13.85 8.80
CA PHE A 62 1.31 -13.09 10.05
C PHE A 62 -0.07 -12.60 10.51
N PRO A 63 -0.21 -12.25 11.81
CA PRO A 63 -1.41 -11.59 12.31
C PRO A 63 -1.73 -10.34 11.47
N PRO A 64 -3.01 -10.13 11.10
CA PRO A 64 -3.40 -8.96 10.34
C PRO A 64 -3.20 -7.67 11.16
N ALA A 65 -3.11 -6.53 10.48
CA ALA A 65 -2.74 -5.24 11.06
C ALA A 65 -3.63 -4.83 12.26
N VAL A 66 -4.92 -5.19 12.25
CA VAL A 66 -5.83 -4.94 13.39
C VAL A 66 -5.38 -5.62 14.67
N GLY A 67 -4.85 -6.84 14.60
CA GLY A 67 -4.36 -7.57 15.75
C GLY A 67 -2.95 -7.10 16.15
N LEU A 68 -2.09 -6.87 15.14
CA LEU A 68 -0.74 -6.37 15.37
C LEU A 68 -0.73 -5.00 16.05
N SER A 69 -1.65 -4.09 15.72
CA SER A 69 -1.73 -2.77 16.35
C SER A 69 -2.10 -2.82 17.84
N GLN A 70 -2.77 -3.88 18.30
CA GLN A 70 -3.10 -4.07 19.73
C GLN A 70 -1.87 -4.35 20.60
N THR A 71 -0.72 -4.60 19.98
CA THR A 71 0.55 -4.77 20.70
C THR A 71 1.14 -3.43 21.16
N TRP A 72 0.71 -2.30 20.56
CA TRP A 72 1.32 -0.98 20.77
C TRP A 72 2.84 -0.96 20.60
N ASN A 73 3.37 -1.90 19.82
CA ASN A 73 4.80 -2.11 19.61
C ASN A 73 5.14 -2.02 18.10
N PRO A 74 5.41 -0.82 17.59
CA PRO A 74 5.83 -0.63 16.20
C PRO A 74 7.08 -1.43 15.83
N GLU A 75 8.00 -1.69 16.76
CA GLU A 75 9.20 -2.49 16.48
C GLU A 75 8.87 -3.96 16.17
N LEU A 76 7.77 -4.48 16.69
CA LEU A 76 7.26 -5.78 16.26
C LEU A 76 6.81 -5.75 14.79
N ALA A 77 6.21 -4.65 14.34
CA ALA A 77 5.85 -4.48 12.94
C ALA A 77 7.08 -4.37 12.03
N ALA A 78 8.17 -3.74 12.49
CA ALA A 78 9.44 -3.74 11.77
C ALA A 78 10.02 -5.15 11.59
N ARG A 79 10.03 -5.96 12.67
CA ARG A 79 10.50 -7.36 12.60
C ARG A 79 9.65 -8.22 11.67
N ILE A 80 8.33 -8.03 11.66
CA ILE A 80 7.43 -8.70 10.72
C ILE A 80 7.72 -8.23 9.29
N GLY A 81 7.92 -6.93 9.08
CA GLY A 81 8.30 -6.37 7.78
C GLY A 81 9.61 -6.97 7.26
N GLU A 82 10.64 -7.07 8.09
CA GLU A 82 11.92 -7.70 7.73
C GLU A 82 11.75 -9.19 7.36
N ALA A 83 10.93 -9.95 8.11
CA ALA A 83 10.64 -11.34 7.80
C ALA A 83 9.92 -11.50 6.44
N ILE A 84 8.89 -10.69 6.18
CA ILE A 84 8.17 -10.68 4.89
C ILE A 84 9.13 -10.28 3.76
N GLY A 85 9.98 -9.27 3.97
CA GLY A 85 10.97 -8.83 2.98
C GLY A 85 11.99 -9.91 2.66
N THR A 86 12.43 -10.66 3.67
CA THR A 86 13.35 -11.80 3.51
C THR A 86 12.70 -12.90 2.67
N GLU A 87 11.43 -13.21 2.94
CA GLU A 87 10.68 -14.16 2.12
C GLU A 87 10.46 -13.68 0.68
N ALA A 88 10.34 -12.36 0.48
CA ALA A 88 10.12 -11.75 -0.82
C ALA A 88 11.39 -11.81 -1.66
N LEU A 89 12.53 -11.46 -1.06
CA LEU A 89 13.84 -11.58 -1.69
C LEU A 89 14.11 -13.03 -2.12
N ALA A 90 13.85 -14.00 -1.24
CA ALA A 90 14.00 -15.43 -1.55
C ALA A 90 13.10 -15.91 -2.70
N ARG A 91 11.98 -15.21 -2.95
CA ARG A 91 11.02 -15.52 -4.02
C ARG A 91 11.16 -14.61 -5.25
N GLN A 92 12.23 -13.81 -5.33
CA GLN A 92 12.49 -12.87 -6.42
C GLN A 92 11.38 -11.82 -6.60
N VAL A 93 10.78 -11.40 -5.49
CA VAL A 93 9.82 -10.29 -5.43
C VAL A 93 10.58 -9.02 -5.06
N SER A 94 10.46 -7.99 -5.88
CA SER A 94 11.15 -6.72 -5.67
C SER A 94 10.31 -5.72 -4.86
N VAL A 95 8.97 -5.82 -4.89
CA VAL A 95 8.07 -4.92 -4.15
C VAL A 95 6.94 -5.70 -3.50
N VAL A 96 6.71 -5.48 -2.20
CA VAL A 96 5.56 -6.02 -1.47
C VAL A 96 4.45 -4.97 -1.37
N LEU A 97 3.23 -5.37 -1.71
CA LEU A 97 2.06 -4.48 -1.71
C LEU A 97 1.50 -4.27 -0.31
N GLY A 98 2.15 -3.41 0.46
CA GLY A 98 1.74 -3.02 1.80
C GLY A 98 2.67 -1.97 2.41
N PRO A 99 2.37 -1.50 3.64
CA PRO A 99 1.25 -1.90 4.48
C PRO A 99 -0.03 -1.13 4.14
N GLY A 100 -1.17 -1.61 4.65
CA GLY A 100 -2.44 -0.90 4.63
C GLY A 100 -2.52 0.12 5.78
N VAL A 101 -2.66 1.41 5.46
CA VAL A 101 -2.70 2.50 6.45
C VAL A 101 -3.94 3.39 6.31
N ASN A 102 -5.00 2.96 5.64
CA ASN A 102 -6.26 3.69 5.72
C ASN A 102 -6.80 3.68 7.16
N LEU A 103 -7.60 4.68 7.52
CA LEU A 103 -8.16 4.77 8.86
C LEU A 103 -9.47 4.00 8.98
N LYS A 104 -9.69 3.42 10.16
CA LYS A 104 -10.95 2.76 10.53
C LYS A 104 -12.02 3.81 10.85
N ARG A 105 -12.45 4.59 9.85
CA ARG A 105 -13.48 5.62 10.01
C ARG A 105 -14.78 5.08 10.62
N SER A 106 -15.14 3.86 10.26
CA SER A 106 -16.32 3.14 10.74
C SER A 106 -15.94 1.70 11.03
N PRO A 107 -16.48 1.06 12.09
CA PRO A 107 -16.22 -0.35 12.37
C PRO A 107 -16.72 -1.28 11.26
N LEU A 108 -17.64 -0.83 10.40
CA LEU A 108 -18.23 -1.59 9.29
C LEU A 108 -17.35 -1.67 8.03
N GLY A 109 -16.15 -1.06 8.04
CA GLY A 109 -15.24 -1.11 6.91
C GLY A 109 -14.76 -2.54 6.61
N GLY A 110 -15.08 -3.05 5.41
CA GLY A 110 -14.76 -4.43 5.01
C GLY A 110 -13.26 -4.79 5.02
N ARG A 111 -12.38 -3.78 4.93
CA ARG A 111 -10.92 -3.94 4.99
C ARG A 111 -10.29 -3.46 6.30
N ASN A 112 -11.08 -3.19 7.34
CA ASN A 112 -10.55 -2.79 8.64
C ASN A 112 -9.55 -3.79 9.23
N PHE A 113 -9.66 -5.08 8.90
CA PHE A 113 -8.74 -6.10 9.39
C PHE A 113 -7.30 -5.86 8.92
N GLU A 114 -7.09 -5.34 7.71
CA GLU A 114 -5.76 -5.08 7.13
C GLU A 114 -5.21 -3.67 7.45
N TYR A 115 -5.97 -2.85 8.19
CA TYR A 115 -5.56 -1.53 8.65
C TYR A 115 -5.25 -1.52 10.15
N TYR A 116 -4.34 -0.63 10.57
CA TYR A 116 -3.87 -0.59 11.97
C TYR A 116 -4.90 -0.02 12.95
N SER A 117 -5.34 1.23 12.76
CA SER A 117 -6.16 1.94 13.75
C SER A 117 -7.12 2.95 13.13
N GLU A 118 -8.02 3.48 13.95
CA GLU A 118 -8.72 4.75 13.70
C GLU A 118 -7.83 5.97 14.00
N ASP A 119 -6.77 5.78 14.80
CA ASP A 119 -5.82 6.82 15.17
C ASP A 119 -4.71 6.99 14.10
N PRO A 120 -4.49 8.21 13.57
CA PRO A 120 -3.50 8.47 12.53
C PRO A 120 -2.06 8.39 13.03
N VAL A 121 -1.80 8.66 14.31
CA VAL A 121 -0.45 8.60 14.89
C VAL A 121 0.01 7.16 15.02
N LEU A 122 -0.84 6.29 15.59
CA LEU A 122 -0.61 4.86 15.73
C LEU A 122 -0.48 4.20 14.35
N SER A 123 -1.38 4.54 13.42
CA SER A 123 -1.32 3.99 12.06
C SER A 123 -0.05 4.42 11.30
N GLY A 124 0.37 5.67 11.47
CA GLY A 124 1.63 6.19 10.93
C GLY A 124 2.85 5.47 11.51
N ALA A 125 2.91 5.33 12.85
CA ALA A 125 4.03 4.68 13.53
C ALA A 125 4.21 3.21 13.13
N PHE A 126 3.11 2.44 13.06
CA PHE A 126 3.16 1.06 12.59
C PHE A 126 3.50 0.96 11.09
N GLY A 127 2.91 1.83 10.27
CA GLY A 127 3.20 1.89 8.84
C GLY A 127 4.68 2.19 8.55
N GLU A 128 5.26 3.18 9.21
CA GLU A 128 6.68 3.52 9.11
C GLU A 128 7.58 2.38 9.55
N ALA A 129 7.28 1.75 10.68
CA ALA A 129 8.08 0.63 11.18
C ALA A 129 8.04 -0.58 10.22
N TRP A 130 6.87 -0.95 9.69
CA TRP A 130 6.73 -2.05 8.73
C TRP A 130 7.49 -1.75 7.42
N VAL A 131 7.35 -0.54 6.88
CA VAL A 131 8.07 -0.09 5.68
C VAL A 131 9.58 -0.15 5.90
N ARG A 132 10.06 0.34 7.05
CA ARG A 132 11.48 0.26 7.43
C ARG A 132 11.96 -1.20 7.49
N GLY A 133 11.16 -2.10 8.04
CA GLY A 133 11.46 -3.54 8.10
C GLY A 133 11.67 -4.15 6.72
N ILE A 134 10.70 -3.97 5.81
CA ILE A 134 10.78 -4.49 4.43
C ILE A 134 11.98 -3.92 3.68
N GLN A 135 12.20 -2.61 3.77
CA GLN A 135 13.28 -1.93 3.07
C GLN A 135 14.67 -2.19 3.65
N SER A 136 14.76 -2.81 4.84
CA SER A 136 16.05 -3.16 5.46
C SER A 136 16.77 -4.32 4.75
N VAL A 137 16.03 -5.11 3.96
CA VAL A 137 16.53 -6.28 3.20
C VAL A 137 16.45 -6.08 1.68
N ASP A 138 16.53 -4.81 1.25
CA ASP A 138 16.54 -4.39 -0.16
C ASP A 138 15.31 -4.81 -0.99
N VAL A 139 14.15 -4.93 -0.32
CA VAL A 139 12.84 -5.09 -0.95
C VAL A 139 12.04 -3.79 -0.82
N GLY A 140 11.33 -3.40 -1.88
CA GLY A 140 10.47 -2.22 -1.86
C GLY A 140 9.16 -2.46 -1.11
N ALA A 141 8.64 -1.42 -0.46
CA ALA A 141 7.30 -1.39 0.10
C ALA A 141 6.38 -0.52 -0.76
N SER A 142 5.10 -0.86 -0.81
CA SER A 142 4.06 -0.07 -1.49
C SER A 142 2.95 0.30 -0.53
N LEU A 143 3.08 1.46 0.11
CA LEU A 143 2.11 1.97 1.08
C LEU A 143 0.74 2.11 0.42
N LYS A 144 -0.34 1.66 1.08
CA LYS A 144 -1.68 1.65 0.48
C LYS A 144 -2.80 1.94 1.49
N HIS A 145 -3.96 2.44 1.07
CA HIS A 145 -4.28 3.00 -0.23
C HIS A 145 -4.34 4.52 -0.09
N PHE A 146 -3.56 5.23 -0.88
CA PHE A 146 -3.45 6.67 -0.81
C PHE A 146 -4.53 7.35 -1.69
N ALA A 147 -5.57 7.96 -1.15
CA ALA A 147 -5.92 8.14 0.25
C ALA A 147 -7.43 7.95 0.48
N ALA A 148 -7.86 7.94 1.74
CA ALA A 148 -9.28 7.93 2.12
C ALA A 148 -10.13 6.74 1.61
N ASN A 149 -9.52 5.60 1.27
CA ASN A 149 -10.23 4.36 1.00
C ASN A 149 -10.70 3.67 2.30
N ASN A 150 -11.70 4.25 2.95
CA ASN A 150 -12.19 3.82 4.27
C ASN A 150 -13.52 3.05 4.21
N GLN A 151 -14.01 2.70 3.01
CA GLN A 151 -15.21 1.88 2.80
C GLN A 151 -15.08 1.03 1.53
N GLU A 152 -15.64 -0.18 1.56
CA GLU A 152 -15.61 -1.07 0.39
C GLU A 152 -16.83 -0.88 -0.52
N THR A 153 -17.98 -0.47 0.06
CA THR A 153 -19.20 -0.22 -0.70
C THR A 153 -18.96 0.86 -1.75
N ASP A 154 -19.16 0.49 -3.01
CA ASP A 154 -18.99 1.35 -4.19
C ASP A 154 -17.61 2.01 -4.30
N ARG A 155 -16.55 1.38 -3.78
CA ARG A 155 -15.20 1.97 -3.69
C ARG A 155 -14.58 2.42 -5.02
N MET A 156 -15.05 1.88 -6.15
CA MET A 156 -14.61 2.25 -7.50
C MET A 156 -15.34 3.48 -8.07
N ARG A 157 -16.35 4.02 -7.37
CA ARG A 157 -17.23 5.10 -7.86
C ARG A 157 -17.48 6.19 -6.82
N VAL A 158 -17.37 5.87 -5.54
CA VAL A 158 -17.66 6.81 -4.45
C VAL A 158 -16.67 7.97 -4.43
N SER A 159 -17.17 9.16 -4.10
CA SER A 159 -16.38 10.35 -3.83
C SER A 159 -16.38 10.63 -2.32
N ALA A 160 -15.21 10.67 -1.71
CA ALA A 160 -15.03 11.08 -0.33
C ALA A 160 -14.98 12.61 -0.24
N ALA A 161 -16.07 13.22 0.23
CA ALA A 161 -16.14 14.64 0.53
C ALA A 161 -15.53 14.93 1.92
N ILE A 162 -14.27 15.39 1.94
CA ILE A 162 -13.49 15.61 3.16
C ILE A 162 -12.96 17.05 3.13
N ASP A 163 -13.07 17.79 4.24
CA ASP A 163 -12.46 19.11 4.32
C ASP A 163 -10.93 19.00 4.46
N GLU A 164 -10.22 20.05 4.03
CA GLU A 164 -8.75 20.07 3.99
C GLU A 164 -8.12 19.75 5.34
N ARG A 165 -8.67 20.29 6.44
CA ARG A 165 -8.13 20.05 7.78
C ARG A 165 -8.25 18.57 8.14
N THR A 166 -9.43 18.00 7.98
CA THR A 166 -9.65 16.57 8.24
C THR A 166 -8.74 15.70 7.38
N LEU A 167 -8.57 16.02 6.10
CA LEU A 167 -7.66 15.27 5.22
C LEU A 167 -6.20 15.36 5.70
N HIS A 168 -5.72 16.54 6.10
CA HIS A 168 -4.34 16.75 6.54
C HIS A 168 -4.03 16.21 7.94
N GLU A 169 -4.98 16.27 8.86
CA GLU A 169 -4.82 15.82 10.25
C GLU A 169 -5.01 14.30 10.38
N LEU A 170 -5.94 13.71 9.61
CA LEU A 170 -6.27 12.29 9.72
C LEU A 170 -5.56 11.40 8.69
N SER A 171 -4.87 11.94 7.69
CA SER A 171 -4.05 11.10 6.81
C SER A 171 -2.81 10.60 7.55
N PRO A 172 -2.59 9.28 7.66
CA PRO A 172 -1.40 8.76 8.32
C PRO A 172 -0.14 9.18 7.59
N ARG A 173 0.84 9.66 8.36
CA ARG A 173 2.12 10.10 7.84
C ARG A 173 3.12 8.97 8.00
N VAL A 174 3.59 8.44 6.87
CA VAL A 174 4.62 7.41 6.83
C VAL A 174 5.81 7.99 6.08
N ARG A 175 6.97 8.02 6.72
CA ARG A 175 8.21 8.49 6.10
C ARG A 175 8.96 7.28 5.50
N PRO A 176 9.15 7.21 4.18
CA PRO A 176 9.98 6.16 3.59
C PRO A 176 11.44 6.32 4.03
N HIS A 177 12.09 5.21 4.39
CA HIS A 177 13.45 5.21 4.93
C HIS A 177 14.55 5.13 3.85
N ARG A 178 14.21 4.76 2.60
CA ARG A 178 15.12 4.68 1.43
C ARG A 178 14.40 4.88 0.09
N THR A 179 15.17 5.09 -0.99
CA THR A 179 14.77 5.41 -2.38
C THR A 179 13.83 4.41 -3.08
N TYR A 180 13.71 3.17 -2.58
CA TYR A 180 12.81 2.14 -3.14
C TYR A 180 11.45 2.16 -2.42
N GLY A 181 10.67 3.21 -2.65
CA GLY A 181 9.31 3.33 -2.15
C GLY A 181 8.32 3.46 -3.30
N ALA A 182 7.21 2.73 -3.22
CA ALA A 182 6.03 2.94 -4.03
C ALA A 182 4.85 3.35 -3.13
N SER A 183 3.85 4.00 -3.73
CA SER A 183 2.55 4.20 -3.12
C SER A 183 1.51 3.64 -4.07
N MET A 184 0.49 2.99 -3.53
CA MET A 184 -0.68 2.57 -4.30
C MET A 184 -1.82 3.52 -4.02
N ASP A 185 -2.31 4.14 -5.09
CA ASP A 185 -3.44 5.06 -5.03
C ASP A 185 -4.73 4.32 -4.65
N SER A 186 -5.66 5.06 -4.06
CA SER A 186 -7.00 4.60 -3.78
C SER A 186 -7.86 4.57 -5.04
N ASP A 187 -8.76 3.60 -5.11
CA ASP A 187 -9.82 3.59 -6.13
C ASP A 187 -10.93 4.65 -5.86
N VAL A 188 -10.88 5.32 -4.70
CA VAL A 188 -11.82 6.36 -4.25
C VAL A 188 -11.38 7.73 -4.76
N LEU A 189 -12.34 8.52 -5.28
CA LEU A 189 -12.12 9.93 -5.58
C LEU A 189 -12.14 10.77 -4.29
N VAL A 190 -11.17 11.66 -4.11
CA VAL A 190 -11.14 12.60 -2.96
C VAL A 190 -11.50 14.00 -3.45
N GLN A 191 -12.53 14.60 -2.85
CA GLN A 191 -12.97 15.95 -3.17
C GLN A 191 -12.93 16.86 -1.94
N PRO A 192 -12.45 18.10 -2.07
CA PRO A 192 -12.53 19.07 -0.99
C PRO A 192 -14.00 19.35 -0.68
N HIS A 193 -14.38 19.19 0.59
CA HIS A 193 -15.73 19.56 1.02
C HIS A 193 -15.89 21.08 0.91
N GLN A 194 -16.65 21.56 -0.09
CA GLN A 194 -17.04 22.97 -0.17
C GLN A 194 -17.95 23.29 1.02
N ARG A 195 -17.54 24.22 1.89
CA ARG A 195 -18.40 24.70 2.98
C ARG A 195 -19.66 25.28 2.34
N ARG A 196 -20.84 24.79 2.73
CA ARG A 196 -22.08 25.50 2.40
C ARG A 196 -21.99 26.91 2.98
N PRO A 197 -22.43 27.96 2.27
CA PRO A 197 -22.52 29.30 2.84
C PRO A 197 -23.32 29.21 4.14
N ARG A 198 -22.82 29.82 5.22
CA ARG A 198 -23.66 30.06 6.39
C ARG A 198 -24.81 30.95 5.92
N GLU A 199 -26.03 30.42 5.91
CA GLU A 199 -27.20 31.27 5.85
C GLU A 199 -27.07 32.26 7.02
N ARG A 200 -26.92 33.54 6.69
CA ARG A 200 -27.06 34.59 7.69
C ARG A 200 -28.54 34.59 8.02
N GLU A 201 -28.90 34.08 9.19
CA GLU A 201 -30.19 34.37 9.80
C GLU A 201 -30.29 35.91 9.89
N SER A 202 -31.25 36.46 9.14
CA SER A 202 -31.63 37.87 9.11
C SER A 202 -32.65 38.18 10.19
#